data_AF-A0A349MN55-F1
#
_entry.id   AF-A0A349MN55-F1
#
_cell.length_a   1.000
_cell.length_b   1.000
_cell.length_c   1.000
_cell.angle_alpha   90.00
_cell.angle_beta   90.00
_cell.angle_gamma   90.00
#
_symmetry.space_group_name_H-M   'P 1'
#
loop_
_entity.id
_entity.type
_entity.pdbx_description
1 polymer ?
#
loop_
_entity_poly.entity_id
_entity_poly.type
_entity_poly.pdbx_seq_one_letter_code
_entity_poly.pdbx_strand_id
1 'polypeptide(L)'
;IAMDRESPVLDSMNYAWAGFGAAFGPVILLSLFMRSMTAQGPISGMLAGAITVVVWSNLVGGILDLYEIVPGFAVSLICVLAVSLRWSERRKEVLGQFDEARALS
;
A
#
# COMPACT_ATOMS: atom_id res chain seq x y z
N ILE A 1 -11.92 -24.36 -28.41
CA ILE A 1 -11.46 -24.84 -27.09
C ILE A 1 -10.92 -23.67 -26.28
N ALA A 2 -11.84 -22.77 -25.90
CA ALA A 2 -11.61 -21.77 -24.89
C ALA A 2 -11.83 -22.44 -23.53
N MET A 3 -11.12 -21.96 -22.49
CA MET A 3 -11.36 -22.27 -21.07
C MET A 3 -10.51 -23.39 -20.43
N ASP A 4 -9.22 -23.48 -20.75
CA ASP A 4 -8.27 -24.09 -19.80
C ASP A 4 -7.86 -23.00 -18.79
N ARG A 5 -8.58 -22.95 -17.67
CA ARG A 5 -8.68 -21.77 -16.79
C ARG A 5 -8.07 -21.96 -15.39
N GLU A 6 -7.21 -22.96 -15.20
CA GLU A 6 -6.51 -23.16 -13.93
C GLU A 6 -5.02 -23.38 -14.21
N SER A 7 -4.30 -22.29 -14.51
CA SER A 7 -2.84 -22.33 -14.45
C SER A 7 -2.42 -21.74 -13.10
N PRO A 8 -1.85 -22.53 -12.17
CA PRO A 8 -1.41 -22.04 -10.85
C PRO A 8 -0.36 -20.92 -10.93
N VAL A 9 0.25 -20.72 -12.10
CA VAL A 9 1.16 -19.61 -12.40
C VAL A 9 0.42 -18.26 -12.47
N LEU A 10 -0.76 -18.22 -13.10
CA LEU A 10 -1.57 -17.00 -13.18
C LEU A 10 -2.09 -16.59 -11.80
N ASP A 11 -2.47 -17.56 -10.96
CA ASP A 11 -2.92 -17.29 -9.58
C ASP A 11 -1.78 -16.78 -8.70
N SER A 12 -0.58 -17.37 -8.81
CA SER A 12 0.60 -16.87 -8.08
C SER A 12 0.99 -15.46 -8.49
N MET A 13 0.90 -15.12 -9.78
CA MET A 13 1.12 -13.75 -10.24
C MET A 13 0.04 -12.81 -9.70
N ASN A 14 -1.24 -13.18 -9.83
CA ASN A 14 -2.35 -12.35 -9.36
C ASN A 14 -2.25 -12.06 -7.85
N TYR A 15 -1.85 -13.06 -7.05
CA TYR A 15 -1.59 -12.90 -5.62
C TYR A 15 -0.44 -11.91 -5.33
N ALA A 16 0.67 -11.99 -6.06
CA ALA A 16 1.77 -11.05 -5.92
C ALA A 16 1.36 -9.61 -6.30
N TRP A 17 0.59 -9.45 -7.38
CA TRP A 17 0.04 -8.16 -7.82
C TRP A 17 -0.98 -7.58 -6.83
N ALA A 18 -1.78 -8.43 -6.21
CA ALA A 18 -2.71 -8.11 -5.14
C ALA A 18 -2.00 -7.56 -3.89
N GLY A 19 -0.94 -8.24 -3.43
CA GLY A 19 -0.12 -7.77 -2.31
C GLY A 19 0.59 -6.43 -2.62
N PHE A 20 1.05 -6.26 -3.86
CA PHE A 20 1.61 -4.99 -4.32
C PHE A 20 0.54 -3.88 -4.31
N GLY A 21 -0.67 -4.15 -4.78
CA GLY A 21 -1.79 -3.21 -4.70
C GLY A 21 -2.15 -2.83 -3.26
N ALA A 22 -2.12 -3.78 -2.33
CA ALA A 22 -2.37 -3.54 -0.91
C ALA A 22 -1.30 -2.65 -0.25
N ALA A 23 -0.03 -2.81 -0.63
CA ALA A 23 1.07 -2.04 -0.07
C ALA A 23 1.24 -0.66 -0.73
N PHE A 24 1.16 -0.59 -2.07
CA PHE A 24 1.39 0.64 -2.82
C PHE A 24 0.14 1.49 -2.99
N GLY A 25 -1.06 0.90 -3.06
CA GLY A 25 -2.31 1.65 -3.21
C GLY A 25 -2.51 2.74 -2.15
N PRO A 26 -2.36 2.43 -0.84
CA PRO A 26 -2.47 3.42 0.23
C PRO A 26 -1.43 4.51 0.13
N VAL A 27 -0.19 4.14 -0.22
CA VAL A 27 0.93 5.08 -0.36
C VAL A 27 0.68 6.03 -1.52
N ILE A 28 0.27 5.52 -2.68
CA ILE A 28 -0.02 6.34 -3.86
C ILE A 28 -1.20 7.26 -3.58
N LEU A 29 -2.30 6.74 -3.02
CA LEU A 29 -3.45 7.56 -2.65
C LEU A 29 -3.07 8.67 -1.68
N LEU A 30 -2.37 8.35 -0.59
CA LEU A 30 -1.96 9.35 0.40
C LEU A 30 -0.93 10.32 -0.18
N SER A 31 -0.07 9.90 -1.10
CA SER A 31 0.86 10.80 -1.78
C SER A 31 0.15 11.87 -2.59
N LEU A 32 -1.06 11.59 -3.12
CA LEU A 32 -1.85 12.55 -3.90
C LEU A 32 -2.67 13.49 -3.01
N PHE A 33 -3.15 13.02 -1.86
CA PHE A 33 -4.02 13.80 -0.98
C PHE A 33 -3.29 14.51 0.16
N MET A 34 -2.11 14.03 0.59
CA MET A 34 -1.37 14.58 1.72
C MET A 34 -0.09 15.30 1.30
N ARG A 35 -0.17 16.63 1.29
CA ARG A 35 0.99 17.53 1.08
C ARG A 35 2.12 17.32 2.09
N SER A 36 1.80 16.97 3.34
CA SER A 36 2.77 16.84 4.44
C SER A 36 3.32 15.42 4.63
N MET A 37 3.16 14.54 3.65
CA MET A 37 3.64 13.17 3.73
C MET A 37 5.17 13.13 3.71
N THR A 38 5.76 12.38 4.62
CA THR A 38 7.23 12.33 4.80
C THR A 38 7.78 11.13 4.08
N ALA A 39 9.05 11.14 3.70
CA ALA A 39 9.67 9.94 3.11
C ALA A 39 9.66 8.71 4.05
N GLN A 40 9.54 8.92 5.36
CA GLN A 40 9.48 7.85 6.35
C GLN A 40 8.08 7.24 6.51
N GLY A 41 7.02 7.97 6.13
CA GLY A 41 5.63 7.50 6.14
C GLY A 41 5.36 6.32 5.20
N PRO A 42 5.67 6.42 3.89
CA PRO A 42 5.57 5.33 2.93
C PRO A 42 6.35 4.09 3.36
N ILE A 43 7.61 4.26 3.77
CA ILE A 43 8.51 3.14 4.10
C ILE A 43 7.96 2.36 5.30
N SER A 44 7.57 3.08 6.36
CA SER A 44 7.00 2.45 7.56
C SER A 44 5.66 1.78 7.27
N GLY A 45 4.80 2.38 6.45
CA GLY A 45 3.52 1.78 6.09
C GLY A 45 3.63 0.60 5.12
N MET A 46 4.58 0.62 4.18
CA MET A 46 4.88 -0.53 3.32
C MET A 46 5.42 -1.70 4.13
N LEU A 47 6.33 -1.45 5.08
CA LEU A 47 6.83 -2.49 5.98
C LEU A 47 5.74 -3.03 6.90
N ALA A 48 4.95 -2.15 7.53
CA ALA A 48 3.87 -2.56 8.40
C ALA A 48 2.77 -3.33 7.63
N GLY A 49 2.44 -2.89 6.43
CA GLY A 49 1.50 -3.57 5.52
C GLY A 49 2.02 -4.95 5.11
N ALA A 50 3.27 -5.05 4.67
CA ALA A 50 3.88 -6.33 4.30
C ALA A 50 3.94 -7.31 5.48
N ILE A 51 4.36 -6.86 6.67
CA ILE A 51 4.38 -7.68 7.88
C ILE A 51 2.97 -8.13 8.24
N THR A 52 1.99 -7.23 8.16
CA THR A 52 0.60 -7.55 8.48
C THR A 52 0.04 -8.60 7.52
N VAL A 53 0.28 -8.49 6.21
CA VAL A 53 -0.14 -9.49 5.22
C VAL A 53 0.49 -10.86 5.51
N VAL A 54 1.79 -10.91 5.78
CA VAL A 54 2.49 -12.17 6.09
C VAL A 54 1.97 -12.80 7.38
N VAL A 55 1.77 -12.00 8.43
CA VAL A 55 1.24 -12.48 9.72
C VAL A 55 -0.20 -12.95 9.59
N TRP A 56 -1.03 -12.23 8.81
CA TRP A 56 -2.43 -12.59 8.57
C TRP A 56 -2.56 -13.89 7.78
N SER A 57 -1.73 -14.05 6.74
CA SER A 57 -1.65 -15.27 5.91
C SER A 57 -1.23 -16.50 6.70
N ASN A 58 -0.41 -16.31 7.74
CA ASN A 58 -0.04 -17.41 8.66
C ASN A 58 -1.11 -17.72 9.72
N LEU A 59 -1.95 -16.76 10.12
CA LEU A 59 -3.00 -16.96 11.14
C LEU A 59 -4.31 -17.51 10.57
N VAL A 60 -4.67 -17.16 9.33
CA VAL A 60 -5.95 -17.53 8.71
C VAL A 60 -5.67 -18.39 7.48
N GLY A 61 -5.27 -19.63 7.72
CA GLY A 61 -4.86 -20.56 6.67
C GLY A 61 -5.98 -20.93 5.69
N GLY A 62 -5.83 -20.48 4.45
CA GLY A 62 -6.38 -21.12 3.25
C GLY A 62 -7.79 -20.69 2.86
N ILE A 63 -7.93 -20.31 1.57
CA ILE A 63 -9.16 -19.98 0.80
C ILE A 63 -9.51 -18.48 0.73
N LEU A 64 -8.87 -17.61 1.50
CA LEU A 64 -9.16 -16.15 1.54
C LEU A 64 -8.08 -15.25 0.92
N ASP A 65 -7.26 -15.74 -0.01
CA ASP A 65 -6.21 -14.94 -0.68
C ASP A 65 -6.73 -13.62 -1.30
N LEU A 66 -7.97 -13.62 -1.79
CA LEU A 66 -8.60 -12.42 -2.35
C LEU A 66 -9.09 -11.43 -1.28
N TYR A 67 -9.42 -11.91 -0.08
CA TYR A 67 -9.95 -11.10 1.01
C TYR A 67 -8.83 -10.55 1.92
N GLU A 68 -7.61 -11.06 1.80
CA GLU A 68 -6.43 -10.69 2.60
C GLU A 68 -5.81 -9.34 2.21
N ILE A 69 -6.03 -8.93 0.95
CA ILE A 69 -5.66 -7.61 0.40
C ILE A 69 -6.34 -6.50 1.21
N VAL A 70 -7.60 -6.70 1.60
CA VAL A 70 -8.42 -5.67 2.27
C VAL A 70 -7.88 -5.31 3.67
N PRO A 71 -7.65 -6.25 4.60
CA PRO A 71 -7.04 -5.94 5.89
C PRO A 71 -5.59 -5.48 5.75
N GLY A 72 -4.81 -6.05 4.81
CA GLY A 72 -3.45 -5.59 4.52
C GLY A 72 -3.41 -4.13 4.06
N PHE A 73 -4.29 -3.75 3.13
CA PHE A 73 -4.47 -2.39 2.64
C PHE A 73 -4.94 -1.45 3.76
N ALA A 74 -5.91 -1.86 4.57
CA ALA A 74 -6.43 -1.04 5.66
C ALA A 74 -5.36 -0.75 6.73
N VAL A 75 -4.60 -1.77 7.14
CA VAL A 75 -3.54 -1.60 8.14
C VAL A 75 -2.36 -0.79 7.57
N SER A 76 -1.96 -1.07 6.32
CA SER A 76 -1.00 -0.25 5.57
C SER A 76 -1.42 1.23 5.57
N LEU A 77 -2.67 1.52 5.18
CA LEU A 77 -3.22 2.88 5.15
C LEU A 77 -3.19 3.53 6.53
N ILE A 78 -3.65 2.84 7.57
CA ILE A 78 -3.68 3.35 8.95
C ILE A 78 -2.25 3.62 9.44
N CYS A 79 -1.30 2.74 9.16
CA CYS A 79 0.10 2.94 9.53
C CYS A 79 0.74 4.12 8.80
N VAL A 80 0.57 4.24 7.47
CA VAL A 80 1.07 5.41 6.72
C VAL A 80 0.45 6.68 7.27
N LEU A 81 -0.86 6.70 7.52
CA LEU A 81 -1.56 7.85 8.10
C LEU A 81 -0.99 8.20 9.48
N ALA A 82 -0.94 7.24 10.40
CA ALA A 82 -0.48 7.45 11.77
C ALA A 82 0.95 7.97 11.83
N VAL A 83 1.86 7.40 11.03
CA VAL A 83 3.26 7.83 10.97
C VAL A 83 3.38 9.19 10.28
N SER A 84 2.66 9.43 9.19
CA SER A 84 2.72 10.71 8.47
C SER A 84 2.16 11.86 9.29
N LEU A 85 1.11 11.63 10.09
CA LEU A 85 0.59 12.58 11.07
C LEU A 85 1.57 12.82 12.22
N ARG A 86 2.19 11.75 12.75
CA ARG A 86 3.13 11.84 13.87
C ARG A 86 4.45 12.53 13.50
N TRP A 87 4.91 12.32 12.27
CA TRP A 87 6.22 12.75 11.78
C TRP A 87 6.14 13.75 10.62
N SER A 88 5.05 14.51 10.48
CA SER A 88 4.79 15.46 9.37
C SER A 88 6.04 16.15 8.81
N GLU A 89 6.12 16.15 7.47
CA GLU A 89 7.27 16.68 6.75
C GLU A 89 7.32 18.19 6.94
N ARG A 90 8.45 18.70 7.44
CA ARG A 90 8.67 20.13 7.68
C ARG A 90 9.64 20.76 6.68
N ARG A 91 10.24 19.99 5.77
CA ARG A 91 11.09 20.55 4.72
C ARG A 91 10.26 21.37 3.74
N LYS A 92 10.47 22.69 3.75
CA LYS A 92 9.81 23.65 2.84
C LYS A 92 10.07 23.34 1.37
N GLU A 93 11.22 22.77 1.04
CA GLU A 93 11.59 22.37 -0.32
C GLU A 93 10.67 21.27 -0.88
N VAL A 94 10.44 20.20 -0.10
CA VAL A 94 9.55 19.10 -0.48
C VAL A 94 8.11 19.58 -0.60
N LEU A 95 7.68 20.45 0.32
CA LEU A 95 6.34 21.06 0.29
C LEU A 95 6.16 21.97 -0.94
N GLY A 96 7.21 22.70 -1.34
CA GLY A 96 7.21 23.54 -2.53
C GLY A 96 7.10 22.73 -3.82
N GLN A 97 7.84 21.62 -3.92
CA GLN A 97 7.74 20.69 -5.06
C GLN A 97 6.33 20.09 -5.18
N PHE A 98 5.68 19.76 -4.05
CA PHE A 98 4.30 19.28 -4.06
C PHE A 98 3.33 20.35 -4.59
N ASP A 99 3.47 21.59 -4.15
CA ASP A 99 2.62 22.69 -4.59
C ASP A 99 2.82 23.02 -6.08
N GLU A 100 4.05 22.94 -6.57
CA GLU A 100 4.38 23.12 -7.99
C GLU A 100 3.82 22.00 -8.86
N ALA A 101 3.97 20.74 -8.44
CA ALA A 101 3.37 19.60 -9.11
C ALA A 101 1.84 19.69 -9.16
N ARG A 102 1.21 20.21 -8.09
CA ARG A 102 -0.24 20.44 -8.04
C ARG A 102 -0.69 21.61 -8.90
N ALA A 103 0.16 22.61 -9.12
CA ALA A 103 -0.16 23.76 -9.98
C ALA A 103 -0.11 23.39 -11.49
N LEU A 104 0.54 22.28 -11.85
CA LEU A 104 0.69 21.79 -13.22
C LEU A 104 -0.42 20.82 -13.67
N SER A 105 -1.31 20.36 -12.76
CA SER A 105 -2.46 19.49 -13.08
C SER A 105 -3.74 20.29 -13.31
#